data_AF-A0A7D4BFC7-F1
#
_entry.id   AF-A0A7D4BFC7-F1
#
_cell.length_a   1.000
_cell.length_b   1.000
_cell.length_c   1.000
_cell.angle_alpha   90.00
_cell.angle_beta   90.00
_cell.angle_gamma   90.00
#
_symmetry.space_group_name_H-M   'P 1'
#
loop_
_entity.id
_entity.type
_entity.pdbx_description
1 polymer ?
#
loop_
_entity_poly.entity_id
_entity_poly.type
_entity_poly.pdbx_seq_one_letter_code
_entity_poly.pdbx_strand_id
1 'polypeptide(L)'
;MSEAIARRSNGIKDLGQALLVDEDWQQPDDPALPRPRTVVPLLPGIRYHVLVGDWLRAGRPQLLREYFGDGLVGAASGRGRQFSDETELPPGTSVRTARFGQHHGGLLHNVEVYQYLRQWLQK
;
A
#
# COMPACT_ATOMS: atom_id res chain seq x y z
N MET A 1 3.03 -23.21 15.98
CA MET A 1 3.40 -22.22 14.95
C MET A 1 3.63 -20.78 15.49
N SER A 2 3.48 -20.51 16.81
CA SER A 2 3.50 -19.13 17.34
C SER A 2 4.86 -18.49 17.65
N GLU A 3 5.91 -19.27 17.95
CA GLU A 3 7.13 -18.70 18.54
C GLU A 3 7.98 -17.89 17.54
N ALA A 4 7.98 -18.25 16.27
CA ALA A 4 8.78 -17.59 15.24
C ALA A 4 8.24 -16.21 14.84
N ILE A 5 6.92 -16.00 14.93
CA ILE A 5 6.29 -14.69 14.63
C ILE A 5 6.56 -13.71 15.78
N ALA A 6 6.50 -14.18 17.03
CA ALA A 6 6.78 -13.38 18.21
C ALA A 6 8.24 -12.90 18.31
N ARG A 7 9.18 -13.56 17.61
CA ARG A 7 10.62 -13.19 17.58
C ARG A 7 10.98 -12.13 16.53
N ARG A 8 10.03 -11.64 15.75
CA ARG A 8 10.29 -10.51 14.84
C ARG A 8 10.62 -9.25 15.65
N SER A 9 11.54 -8.42 15.13
CA SER A 9 11.88 -7.15 15.76
C SER A 9 10.63 -6.27 15.90
N ASN A 10 10.62 -5.37 16.90
CA ASN A 10 9.50 -4.46 17.11
C ASN A 10 9.15 -3.71 15.82
N GLY A 11 10.15 -3.20 15.08
CA GLY A 11 9.91 -2.53 13.80
C GLY A 11 9.20 -3.38 12.73
N ILE A 12 9.43 -4.70 12.64
CA ILE A 12 8.70 -5.56 11.69
C ILE A 12 7.26 -5.80 12.15
N LYS A 13 7.03 -5.88 13.47
CA LYS A 13 5.67 -5.97 14.03
C LYS A 13 4.91 -4.67 13.83
N ASP A 14 5.59 -3.54 14.00
CA ASP A 14 5.01 -2.21 13.87
C ASP A 14 4.58 -1.94 12.42
N LEU A 15 5.44 -2.28 11.45
CA LEU A 15 5.12 -2.20 10.02
C LEU A 15 3.94 -3.11 9.62
N GLY A 16 3.74 -4.24 10.31
CA GLY A 16 2.62 -5.13 10.05
C GLY A 16 1.27 -4.54 10.46
N GLN A 17 1.24 -3.68 11.49
CA GLN A 17 0.01 -3.04 11.97
C GLN A 17 -0.35 -1.78 11.16
N ALA A 18 0.66 -1.05 10.69
CA ALA A 18 0.54 0.16 9.88
C ALA A 18 -0.37 1.24 10.51
N LEU A 19 -0.31 1.41 11.83
CA LEU A 19 -1.05 2.45 12.56
C LEU A 19 -0.30 3.78 12.45
N LEU A 20 -1.02 4.84 12.09
CA LEU A 20 -0.44 6.12 11.70
C LEU A 20 -0.44 7.17 12.81
N VAL A 21 -1.27 6.99 13.84
CA VAL A 21 -1.42 7.94 14.96
C VAL A 21 -1.15 7.23 16.28
N ASP A 22 -0.60 7.97 17.24
CA ASP A 22 -0.19 7.42 18.55
C ASP A 22 -1.39 6.88 19.35
N GLU A 23 -2.57 7.47 19.17
CA GLU A 23 -3.81 7.06 19.84
C GLU A 23 -4.22 5.63 19.47
N ASP A 24 -4.01 5.23 18.21
CA ASP A 24 -4.30 3.87 17.75
C ASP A 24 -3.34 2.83 18.39
N TRP A 25 -2.15 3.27 18.84
CA TRP A 25 -1.18 2.42 19.55
C TRP A 25 -1.52 2.20 21.02
N GLN A 26 -2.25 3.13 21.64
CA GLN A 26 -2.63 3.03 23.06
C GLN A 26 -3.78 2.04 23.31
N GLN A 27 -4.42 1.57 22.23
CA GLN A 27 -5.52 0.62 22.32
C GLN A 27 -5.00 -0.78 22.68
N PRO A 28 -5.67 -1.52 23.58
CA PRO A 28 -5.27 -2.87 23.95
C PRO A 28 -5.11 -3.76 22.72
N ASP A 29 -4.06 -4.57 22.70
CA ASP A 29 -3.84 -5.56 21.64
C ASP A 29 -4.76 -6.76 21.86
N ASP A 30 -5.99 -6.66 21.39
CA ASP A 30 -6.97 -7.74 21.40
C ASP A 30 -6.94 -8.48 20.05
N PRO A 31 -6.47 -9.74 19.99
CA PRO A 31 -6.43 -10.50 18.75
C PRO A 31 -7.82 -10.82 18.17
N ALA A 32 -8.89 -10.66 18.95
CA ALA A 32 -10.26 -10.89 18.48
C ALA A 32 -10.87 -9.65 17.79
N LEU A 33 -10.25 -8.46 17.93
CA LEU A 33 -10.78 -7.22 17.39
C LEU A 33 -9.79 -6.56 16.42
N PRO A 34 -10.26 -5.99 15.30
CA PRO A 34 -9.40 -5.19 14.46
C PRO A 34 -8.93 -3.95 15.22
N ARG A 35 -7.63 -3.65 15.13
CA ARG A 35 -7.08 -2.38 15.65
C ARG A 35 -7.76 -1.20 14.95
N PRO A 36 -8.08 -0.11 15.68
CA PRO A 36 -8.58 1.10 15.04
C PRO A 36 -7.53 1.66 14.09
N ARG A 37 -8.00 2.27 13.00
CA ARG A 37 -7.16 2.87 11.97
C ARG A 37 -7.71 4.25 11.65
N THR A 38 -7.26 5.22 12.44
CA THR A 38 -7.61 6.62 12.26
C THR A 38 -7.07 7.09 10.91
N VAL A 39 -7.96 7.66 10.10
CA VAL A 39 -7.61 8.16 8.76
C VAL A 39 -6.83 9.47 8.92
N VAL A 40 -5.60 9.52 8.41
CA VAL A 40 -4.79 10.74 8.40
C VAL A 40 -5.12 11.54 7.12
N PRO A 41 -5.53 12.82 7.25
CA PRO A 41 -5.84 13.65 6.10
C PRO A 41 -4.66 13.78 5.12
N LEU A 42 -4.96 13.86 3.82
CA LEU A 42 -3.94 14.20 2.83
C LEU A 42 -3.47 15.65 3.03
N LEU A 43 -2.18 15.86 2.81
CA LEU A 43 -1.57 17.17 2.89
C LEU A 43 -1.91 18.00 1.65
N PRO A 44 -2.31 19.27 1.82
CA PRO A 44 -2.60 20.15 0.70
C PRO A 44 -1.33 20.43 -0.12
N GLY A 45 -1.49 20.47 -1.45
CA GLY A 45 -0.39 20.79 -2.37
C GLY A 45 0.59 19.64 -2.64
N ILE A 46 0.40 18.46 -2.05
CA ILE A 46 1.23 17.29 -2.31
C ILE A 46 0.70 16.50 -3.51
N ARG A 47 1.63 16.08 -4.38
CA ARG A 47 1.35 15.09 -5.43
C ARG A 47 1.66 13.70 -4.91
N TYR A 48 0.64 12.87 -4.82
CA TYR A 48 0.74 11.48 -4.40
C TYR A 48 0.94 10.58 -5.61
N HIS A 49 1.95 9.71 -5.55
CA HIS A 49 2.22 8.72 -6.57
C HIS A 49 2.11 7.32 -5.96
N VAL A 50 1.14 6.54 -6.42
CA VAL A 50 0.86 5.18 -5.92
C VAL A 50 1.30 4.16 -6.96
N LEU A 51 2.41 3.48 -6.69
CA LEU A 51 2.99 2.50 -7.61
C LEU A 51 2.70 1.09 -7.07
N VAL A 52 1.95 0.30 -7.85
CA VAL A 52 1.52 -1.05 -7.43
C VAL A 52 1.97 -2.11 -8.42
N GLY A 53 2.33 -3.29 -7.89
CA GLY A 53 2.57 -4.47 -8.71
C GLY A 53 1.27 -5.21 -9.03
N ASP A 54 1.23 -5.81 -10.21
CA ASP A 54 0.19 -6.72 -10.67
C ASP A 54 0.88 -7.91 -11.35
N TRP A 55 1.22 -8.92 -10.55
CA TRP A 55 2.04 -10.05 -10.98
C TRP A 55 1.27 -10.98 -11.94
N LEU A 56 -0.06 -11.04 -11.80
CA LEU A 56 -0.87 -11.92 -12.62
C LEU A 56 -1.04 -11.36 -14.03
N ARG A 57 -0.75 -12.21 -15.03
CA ARG A 57 -0.91 -11.90 -16.45
C ARG A 57 -2.34 -11.45 -16.78
N ALA A 58 -2.46 -10.57 -17.76
CA ALA A 58 -3.73 -10.02 -18.26
C ALA A 58 -4.79 -11.06 -18.69
N GLY A 59 -4.42 -12.31 -18.91
CA GLY A 59 -5.34 -13.41 -19.26
C GLY A 59 -6.02 -14.13 -18.07
N ARG A 60 -5.78 -13.69 -16.82
CA ARG A 60 -6.47 -14.24 -15.64
C ARG A 60 -7.74 -13.43 -15.32
N PRO A 61 -8.77 -14.08 -14.73
CA PRO A 61 -9.95 -13.39 -14.22
C PRO A 61 -9.60 -12.19 -13.34
N GLN A 62 -10.35 -11.09 -13.52
CA GLN A 62 -10.13 -9.83 -12.80
C GLN A 62 -10.11 -10.02 -11.27
N LEU A 63 -11.02 -10.83 -10.73
CA LEU A 63 -11.08 -11.13 -9.29
C LEU A 63 -9.79 -11.76 -8.76
N LEU A 64 -9.16 -12.65 -9.54
CA LEU A 64 -7.88 -13.25 -9.14
C LEU A 64 -6.75 -12.21 -9.17
N ARG A 65 -6.75 -11.34 -10.17
CA ARG A 65 -5.77 -10.24 -10.26
C ARG A 65 -5.90 -9.28 -9.09
N GLU A 66 -7.12 -8.94 -8.71
CA GLU A 66 -7.38 -8.07 -7.55
C GLU A 66 -6.96 -8.70 -6.23
N TYR A 67 -7.20 -10.00 -6.06
CA TYR A 67 -6.83 -10.75 -4.86
C TYR A 67 -5.30 -10.89 -4.71
N PHE A 68 -4.59 -11.27 -5.78
CA PHE A 68 -3.16 -11.56 -5.69
C PHE A 68 -2.28 -10.31 -5.78
N GLY A 69 -2.71 -9.25 -6.48
CA GLY A 69 -1.89 -8.05 -6.66
C GLY A 69 -0.46 -8.37 -7.10
N ASP A 70 0.52 -8.04 -6.26
CA ASP A 70 1.95 -8.27 -6.53
C ASP A 70 2.51 -9.58 -5.94
N GLY A 71 1.66 -10.46 -5.43
CA GLY A 71 2.03 -11.73 -4.80
C GLY A 71 2.34 -11.65 -3.31
N LEU A 72 2.51 -10.45 -2.74
CA LEU A 72 2.62 -10.22 -1.29
C LEU A 72 1.48 -9.34 -0.77
N VAL A 73 1.09 -8.36 -1.57
CA VAL A 73 0.05 -7.37 -1.27
C VAL A 73 -1.02 -7.43 -2.37
N GLY A 74 -2.26 -7.70 -1.96
CA GLY A 74 -3.40 -7.69 -2.87
C GLY A 74 -3.63 -6.31 -3.51
N ALA A 75 -4.19 -6.28 -4.73
CA ALA A 75 -4.20 -5.06 -5.55
C ALA A 75 -5.07 -3.92 -4.97
N ALA A 76 -6.08 -4.25 -4.17
CA ALA A 76 -6.89 -3.26 -3.46
C ALA A 76 -6.11 -2.66 -2.27
N SER A 77 -5.38 -3.50 -1.53
CA SER A 77 -4.52 -3.07 -0.44
C SER A 77 -3.39 -2.18 -0.94
N GLY A 78 -2.69 -2.60 -2.00
CA GLY A 78 -1.56 -1.85 -2.56
C GLY A 78 -1.93 -0.46 -3.09
N ARG A 79 -3.17 -0.28 -3.56
CA ARG A 79 -3.67 1.04 -3.99
C ARG A 79 -3.90 2.00 -2.83
N GLY A 80 -4.12 1.49 -1.62
CA GLY A 80 -4.55 2.28 -0.48
C GLY A 80 -6.02 2.68 -0.59
N ARG A 81 -6.79 2.48 0.49
CA ARG A 81 -8.22 2.79 0.53
C ARG A 81 -8.51 4.26 0.21
N GLN A 82 -7.71 5.16 0.74
CA GLN A 82 -7.87 6.62 0.58
C GLN A 82 -7.63 7.12 -0.84
N PHE A 83 -6.97 6.33 -1.70
CA PHE A 83 -6.72 6.65 -3.10
C PHE A 83 -7.57 5.80 -4.06
N SER A 84 -8.49 4.99 -3.52
CA SER A 84 -9.30 4.06 -4.32
C SER A 84 -10.49 4.73 -4.98
N ASP A 85 -10.96 5.85 -4.43
CA ASP A 85 -12.01 6.69 -5.01
C ASP A 85 -11.49 8.12 -5.16
N GLU A 86 -11.24 8.54 -6.40
CA GLU A 86 -10.73 9.89 -6.68
C GLU A 86 -11.79 10.98 -6.42
N THR A 87 -13.08 10.62 -6.37
CA THR A 87 -14.19 11.57 -6.12
C THR A 87 -14.31 11.95 -4.65
N GLU A 88 -13.80 11.11 -3.74
CA GLU A 88 -13.76 11.36 -2.30
C GLU A 88 -12.49 12.15 -1.87
N LEU A 89 -11.58 12.45 -2.82
CA LEU A 89 -10.35 13.16 -2.50
C LEU A 89 -10.62 14.64 -2.19
N PRO A 90 -9.91 15.23 -1.21
CA PRO A 90 -9.99 16.66 -0.94
C PRO A 90 -9.71 17.48 -2.21
N PRO A 91 -10.42 18.60 -2.44
CA PRO A 91 -10.19 19.47 -3.59
C PRO A 91 -8.72 19.88 -3.73
N GLY A 92 -8.19 19.81 -4.96
CA GLY A 92 -6.78 20.13 -5.25
C GLY A 92 -5.79 19.00 -4.92
N THR A 93 -6.27 17.84 -4.45
CA THR A 93 -5.44 16.65 -4.31
C THR A 93 -5.05 16.10 -5.68
N SER A 94 -3.75 15.84 -5.88
CA SER A 94 -3.24 15.22 -7.10
C SER A 94 -2.74 13.82 -6.78
N VAL A 95 -3.42 12.80 -7.31
CA VAL A 95 -3.01 11.39 -7.18
C VAL A 95 -2.71 10.82 -8.56
N ARG A 96 -1.63 10.04 -8.66
CA ARG A 96 -1.32 9.25 -9.85
C ARG A 96 -1.06 7.80 -9.45
N THR A 97 -1.94 6.90 -9.89
CA THR A 97 -1.76 5.47 -9.70
C THR A 97 -1.13 4.84 -10.94
N ALA A 98 -0.02 4.11 -10.78
CA ALA A 98 0.64 3.37 -11.84
C ALA A 98 0.75 1.89 -11.46
N ARG A 99 0.45 1.01 -12.43
CA ARG A 99 0.51 -0.43 -12.27
C ARG A 99 1.65 -1.00 -13.08
N PHE A 100 2.43 -1.89 -12.48
CA PHE A 100 3.55 -2.55 -13.13
C PHE A 100 3.32 -4.06 -13.11
N GLY A 101 3.58 -4.73 -14.23
CA GLY A 101 3.45 -6.18 -14.36
C GLY A 101 4.51 -6.95 -13.59
N GLN A 102 4.61 -6.72 -12.28
CA GLN A 102 5.71 -7.15 -11.41
C GLN A 102 5.17 -7.73 -10.11
N HIS A 103 5.94 -8.65 -9.55
CA HIS A 103 5.76 -9.08 -8.16
C HIS A 103 6.35 -8.03 -7.20
N HIS A 104 6.04 -8.15 -5.90
CA HIS A 104 6.38 -7.15 -4.87
C HIS A 104 7.84 -6.71 -4.91
N GLY A 105 8.76 -7.66 -4.77
CA GLY A 105 10.20 -7.38 -4.85
C GLY A 105 10.64 -6.88 -6.23
N GLY A 106 9.95 -7.27 -7.31
CA GLY A 106 10.28 -6.87 -8.68
C GLY A 106 10.16 -5.37 -8.91
N LEU A 107 9.24 -4.70 -8.21
CA LEU A 107 9.06 -3.25 -8.29
C LEU A 107 10.34 -2.46 -7.99
N LEU A 108 11.15 -2.94 -7.02
CA LEU A 108 12.35 -2.22 -6.55
C LEU A 108 13.47 -2.17 -7.58
N HIS A 109 13.50 -3.10 -8.54
CA HIS A 109 14.57 -3.23 -9.53
C HIS A 109 14.04 -3.12 -10.98
N ASN A 110 12.77 -2.78 -11.17
CA ASN A 110 12.16 -2.70 -12.48
C ASN A 110 12.53 -1.38 -13.20
N VAL A 111 12.94 -1.50 -14.47
CA VAL A 111 13.38 -0.34 -15.26
C VAL A 111 12.23 0.64 -15.56
N GLU A 112 11.00 0.16 -15.74
CA GLU A 112 9.83 1.01 -16.00
C GLU A 112 9.44 1.80 -14.75
N VAL A 113 9.55 1.19 -13.57
CA VAL A 113 9.41 1.90 -12.28
C VAL A 113 10.45 3.01 -12.18
N TYR A 114 11.72 2.71 -12.47
CA TYR A 114 12.77 3.73 -12.47
C TYR A 114 12.51 4.86 -13.48
N GLN A 115 12.09 4.53 -14.70
CA GLN A 115 11.71 5.51 -15.72
C GLN A 115 10.55 6.40 -15.26
N TYR A 116 9.54 5.83 -14.63
CA TYR A 116 8.45 6.58 -14.03
C TYR A 116 8.96 7.57 -12.97
N LEU A 117 9.79 7.11 -12.04
CA LEU A 117 10.36 7.98 -10.99
C LEU A 117 11.18 9.10 -11.62
N ARG A 118 11.98 8.81 -12.65
CA ARG A 118 12.73 9.83 -13.38
C ARG A 118 11.83 10.85 -14.07
N GLN A 119 10.74 10.42 -14.68
CA GLN A 119 9.83 11.32 -15.38
C GLN A 119 9.09 12.27 -14.42
N TRP A 120 8.67 11.77 -13.26
CA TRP A 120 7.72 12.49 -12.39
C TRP A 120 8.35 13.12 -11.14
N LEU A 121 9.51 12.64 -10.70
CA LEU A 121 10.16 13.10 -9.47
C LEU A 121 11.50 13.80 -9.71
N GLN A 122 11.98 13.89 -10.96
CA GLN A 122 13.13 14.75 -11.26
C GLN A 122 12.75 16.22 -11.07
N LYS A 123 13.66 16.96 -10.43
CA LYS A 123 13.54 18.40 -10.22
C LYS A 123 13.80 19.16 -11.51
#